data_AF-A0A7G9G715-F1
#
_entry.id   AF-A0A7G9G715-F1
#
_cell.length_a   1.000
_cell.length_b   1.000
_cell.length_c   1.000
_cell.angle_alpha   90.00
_cell.angle_beta   90.00
_cell.angle_gamma   90.00
#
_symmetry.space_group_name_H-M   'P 1'
#
loop_
_entity.id
_entity.type
_entity.pdbx_description
1 polymer ?
#
loop_
_entity_poly.entity_id
_entity_poly.type
_entity_poly.pdbx_seq_one_letter_code
_entity_poly.pdbx_strand_id
1 'polypeptide(L)' 'MEAQAREQVRKLLFRTKKDIQKAKDLETIAYLYAMTEGFLQGLVLAHTIDRQEYKRCRMEMESFRKGTETMKKAPSSGNC' A
#
# COMPACT_ATOMS: atom_id res chain seq x y z
N MET A 1 -15.76 17.78 3.92
CA MET A 1 -15.76 16.32 3.74
C MET A 1 -14.50 15.82 3.03
N GLU A 2 -14.07 16.40 1.91
CA GLU A 2 -12.87 15.96 1.16
C GLU A 2 -11.56 15.98 1.95
N ALA A 3 -11.29 17.03 2.74
CA ALA A 3 -10.06 17.13 3.53
C ALA A 3 -9.91 15.98 4.55
N GLN A 4 -11.02 15.55 5.16
CA GLN A 4 -11.04 14.44 6.10
C GLN A 4 -10.75 13.11 5.40
N ALA A 5 -11.27 12.91 4.19
CA ALA A 5 -11.03 11.70 3.45
C ALA A 5 -9.61 11.60 2.88
N ARG A 6 -9.03 12.71 2.41
CA ARG A 6 -7.61 12.75 2.03
C ARG A 6 -6.70 12.42 3.21
N GLU A 7 -7.06 12.87 4.42
CA GLU A 7 -6.34 12.50 5.64
C GLU A 7 -6.51 11.02 6.00
N GLN A 8 -7.71 10.45 5.81
CA GLN A 8 -7.92 9.01 5.97
C GLN A 8 -7.08 8.19 4.97
N VAL A 9 -6.97 8.64 3.71
CA VAL A 9 -6.09 8.02 2.71
C VAL A 9 -4.65 8.03 3.18
N ARG A 10 -4.13 9.18 3.66
CA ARG A 10 -2.76 9.27 4.18
C ARG A 10 -2.53 8.32 5.35
N LYS A 11 -3.45 8.27 6.31
CA LYS A 11 -3.37 7.36 7.47
C LYS A 11 -3.41 5.90 7.04
N LEU A 12 -4.28 5.55 6.09
CA LEU A 12 -4.36 4.20 5.52
C LEU A 12 -3.03 3.81 4.88
N LEU A 13 -2.52 4.61 3.95
CA LEU A 13 -1.25 4.33 3.25
C LEU A 13 -0.10 4.17 4.23
N PHE A 14 0.01 5.06 5.23
CA PHE A 14 1.03 4.96 6.26
C PHE A 14 0.92 3.67 7.08
N ARG A 15 -0.29 3.29 7.49
CA ARG A 15 -0.53 2.06 8.24
C ARG A 15 -0.23 0.83 7.40
N THR A 16 -0.74 0.75 6.17
CA THR A 16 -0.49 -0.39 5.29
C THR A 16 1.00 -0.58 5.02
N LYS A 17 1.76 0.50 4.83
CA LYS A 17 3.22 0.42 4.68
C LYS A 17 3.90 -0.20 5.91
N LYS A 18 3.51 0.22 7.12
CA LYS A 18 4.02 -0.38 8.37
C LYS A 18 3.64 -1.85 8.49
N ASP A 19 2.42 -2.20 8.11
CA ASP A 19 1.94 -3.58 8.17
C ASP A 19 2.67 -4.46 7.14
N ILE A 20 2.92 -3.96 5.93
CA ILE A 20 3.72 -4.64 4.89
C ILE A 20 5.17 -4.86 5.36
N GLN A 21 5.78 -3.90 6.06
CA GLN A 21 7.13 -4.08 6.63
C GLN A 21 7.19 -5.19 7.67
N LYS A 22 6.11 -5.34 8.46
CA LYS A 22 6.02 -6.34 9.53
C LYS A 22 5.55 -7.70 9.05
N ALA A 23 4.81 -7.75 7.92
CA ALA A 23 4.36 -8.99 7.30
C ALA A 23 5.56 -9.92 7.11
N LYS A 24 5.40 -11.22 7.35
CA LYS A 24 6.53 -12.17 7.27
C LYS A 24 6.64 -12.77 5.88
N ASP A 25 5.49 -13.09 5.29
CA ASP A 25 5.33 -13.75 3.99
C ASP A 25 4.78 -12.79 2.92
N LEU A 26 4.88 -13.25 1.66
CA LEU A 26 4.46 -12.49 0.48
C LEU A 26 2.93 -12.46 0.31
N GLU A 27 2.23 -13.48 0.80
CA GLU A 27 0.77 -13.58 0.71
C GLU A 27 0.11 -12.47 1.53
N THR A 28 0.58 -12.26 2.77
CA THR A 28 0.15 -11.17 3.65
C THR A 28 0.43 -9.81 3.01
N ILE A 29 1.57 -9.63 2.36
CA ILE A 29 1.91 -8.38 1.66
C ILE A 29 0.97 -8.13 0.49
N ALA A 30 0.68 -9.16 -0.32
CA ALA A 30 -0.25 -9.08 -1.43
C ALA A 30 -1.67 -8.77 -0.95
N TYR A 31 -2.11 -9.41 0.14
CA TYR A 31 -3.40 -9.15 0.77
C TYR A 31 -3.54 -7.70 1.25
N LEU A 32 -2.54 -7.20 2.00
CA LEU A 32 -2.53 -5.82 2.49
C LEU A 32 -2.57 -4.80 1.35
N TYR A 33 -1.85 -5.07 0.26
CA TYR A 33 -1.91 -4.25 -0.94
C TYR A 33 -3.31 -4.25 -1.57
N ALA A 34 -3.90 -5.43 -1.79
CA ALA A 34 -5.21 -5.58 -2.42
C ALA A 34 -6.33 -4.90 -1.62
N MET A 35 -6.31 -5.05 -0.29
CA MET A 35 -7.26 -4.38 0.60
C MET A 35 -7.18 -2.86 0.49
N THR A 36 -5.97 -2.30 0.45
CA THR A 36 -5.77 -0.86 0.29
C THR A 36 -6.19 -0.38 -1.10
N GLU A 37 -5.90 -1.13 -2.16
CA GLU A 37 -6.36 -0.80 -3.50
C GLU A 37 -7.90 -0.77 -3.59
N GLY A 38 -8.58 -1.78 -3.04
CA GLY A 38 -10.05 -1.84 -2.99
C GLY A 38 -10.66 -0.66 -2.23
N PHE A 39 -10.07 -0.27 -1.11
CA PHE A 39 -10.53 0.91 -0.37
C PHE A 39 -10.37 2.20 -1.17
N LEU A 40 -9.21 2.40 -1.81
CA LEU A 40 -8.96 3.57 -2.66
C LEU A 40 -9.94 3.63 -3.85
N GLN A 41 -10.30 2.49 -4.45
CA GLN A 41 -11.32 2.43 -5.50
C GLN A 41 -12.69 2.85 -4.98
N GLY A 42 -13.09 2.40 -3.78
CA GLY A 42 -14.32 2.83 -3.13
C GLY A 42 -14.39 4.36 -2.96
N LEU A 43 -13.27 4.99 -2.60
CA LEU A 43 -13.21 6.45 -2.47
C LEU A 43 -13.30 7.18 -3.82
N VAL A 44 -12.79 6.61 -4.90
CA VAL A 44 -12.98 7.15 -6.26
C VAL A 44 -14.45 7.07 -6.67
N LEU A 45 -15.10 5.92 -6.43
CA LEU A 45 -16.52 5.73 -6.72
C LEU A 45 -17.41 6.67 -5.90
N ALA A 46 -17.01 6.97 -4.67
CA ALA A 46 -17.67 7.96 -3.82
C ALA A 46 -17.31 9.42 -4.16
N HIS A 47 -16.62 9.68 -5.28
CA HIS A 47 -16.16 11.02 -5.70
C HIS A 47 -15.36 11.77 -4.62
N THR A 48 -14.76 11.04 -3.69
CA THR A 48 -14.11 11.60 -2.51
C THR A 48 -12.63 11.90 -2.76
N ILE A 49 -12.01 11.11 -3.65
CA ILE A 49 -10.73 11.40 -4.27
C ILE A 49 -10.87 11.27 -5.77
N ASP A 50 -10.09 12.04 -6.53
CA ASP A 50 -10.09 11.92 -7.98
C ASP A 50 -9.24 10.74 -8.48
N ARG A 51 -9.35 10.44 -9.79
CA ARG A 51 -8.59 9.36 -10.43
C ARG A 51 -7.08 9.60 -10.44
N GLN A 52 -6.62 10.84 -10.38
CA GLN A 52 -5.20 11.17 -10.38
C GLN A 52 -4.58 10.89 -9.01
N GLU A 53 -5.27 11.27 -7.94
CA GLU A 53 -4.95 10.95 -6.55
C GLU A 53 -4.88 9.43 -6.36
N TYR A 54 -5.91 8.71 -6.84
CA TYR A 54 -5.92 7.24 -6.84
C TYR A 54 -4.68 6.63 -7.50
N LYS A 55 -4.34 7.10 -8.72
CA LYS A 55 -3.16 6.62 -9.46
C LYS A 55 -1.88 6.88 -8.68
N ARG A 56 -1.73 8.07 -8.07
CA ARG A 56 -0.55 8.41 -7.26
C ARG A 56 -0.41 7.47 -6.07
N CYS A 57 -1.48 7.28 -5.30
CA CYS A 57 -1.49 6.38 -4.15
C CYS A 57 -1.18 4.93 -4.54
N ARG A 58 -1.74 4.45 -5.65
CA ARG A 58 -1.50 3.09 -6.17
C ARG A 58 -0.04 2.87 -6.53
N MET A 59 0.57 3.81 -7.27
CA MET A 59 1.98 3.71 -7.67
C MET A 59 2.93 3.71 -6.47
N GLU A 60 2.63 4.55 -5.48
CA GLU A 60 3.40 4.62 -4.23
C GLU A 60 3.37 3.28 -3.48
N MET A 61 2.18 2.70 -3.34
CA MET A 61 2.00 1.40 -2.70
C MET A 61 2.64 0.27 -3.48
N GLU A 62 2.57 0.31 -4.82
CA GLU A 62 3.12 -0.75 -5.67
C GLU A 62 4.66 -0.77 -5.60
N SER A 63 5.27 0.41 -5.64
CA SER A 63 6.71 0.59 -5.48
C SER A 63 7.17 0.04 -4.13
N PHE A 64 6.41 0.34 -3.07
CA PHE A 64 6.70 -0.14 -1.72
C PHE A 64 6.55 -1.65 -1.57
N ARG A 65 5.46 -2.21 -2.11
CA ARG A 65 5.21 -3.66 -2.13
C ARG A 65 6.36 -4.38 -2.81
N LYS A 66 6.71 -3.99 -4.03
CA LYS A 66 7.80 -4.57 -4.82
C LYS A 66 9.14 -4.48 -4.10
N GLY A 67 9.46 -3.32 -3.53
CA GLY A 67 10.68 -3.16 -2.73
C GLY A 67 10.75 -4.13 -1.55
N THR A 68 9.63 -4.32 -0.84
CA THR A 68 9.55 -5.23 0.30
C THR A 68 9.59 -6.70 -0.14
N GLU A 69 8.92 -7.06 -1.24
CA GLU A 69 8.97 -8.40 -1.83
C GLU A 69 10.40 -8.78 -2.24
N THR A 70 11.15 -7.85 -2.85
CA THR A 70 12.56 -8.06 -3.20
C THR A 70 13.42 -8.30 -1.95
N MET A 71 13.25 -7.50 -0.88
CA MET A 71 13.98 -7.69 0.38
C MET A 71 13.69 -9.04 1.05
N LYS A 72 12.47 -9.56 0.88
CA LYS A 72 12.05 -10.85 1.45
C LYS A 72 12.43 -12.07 0.62
N LYS A 73 12.56 -11.88 -0.70
CA LYS A 73 13.03 -12.92 -1.62
C LYS A 73 14.55 -13.00 -1.70
N ALA A 74 15.25 -11.92 -1.33
CA ALA A 74 16.70 -11.96 -1.23
C ALA A 74 17.09 -13.09 -0.25
N PRO A 75 17.92 -14.07 -0.67
CA PRO A 75 18.51 -14.99 0.28
C PRO A 75 19.24 -14.13 1.32
N SER A 76 19.06 -14.41 2.61
CA SER A 76 19.97 -13.87 3.62
C SER A 76 21.38 -14.12 3.12
N SER A 77 22.08 -13.04 2.74
CA SER A 77 23.51 -13.05 2.46
C SER A 77 24.22 -13.34 3.79
N GLY A 78 24.14 -14.59 4.22
CA GLY A 78 24.93 -15.20 5.26
C GLY A 78 25.96 -16.08 4.58
N ASN A 79 27.18 -15.54 4.48
CA ASN A 79 28.47 -16.18 4.70
C ASN A 79 29.54 -15.54 3.82
N CYS A 80 30.28 -14.61 4.41
CA CYS A 80 31.75 -14.61 4.48
C CYS A 80 32.16 -13.79 5.70
#